data_AF-A0A958NZT2-F1
#
_entry.id   AF-A0A958NZT2-F1
#
_cell.length_a   1.000
_cell.length_b   1.000
_cell.length_c   1.000
_cell.angle_alpha   90.00
_cell.angle_beta   90.00
_cell.angle_gamma   90.00
#
_symmetry.space_group_name_H-M   'P 1'
#
loop_
_entity.id
_entity.type
_entity.pdbx_description
1 polymer ?
#
loop_
_entity_poly.entity_id
_entity_poly.type
_entity_poly.pdbx_seq_one_letter_code
_entity_poly.pdbx_strand_id
1 'polypeptide(L)'
;MENINIYTEEAIRLVMMHGPKLVLAVVVLIVGLSLANYLTRFFKSILVARKIDPTLTPFLTNLLGWGLKALLFISVASMVGIETTSFIAVIGAAGLAV
;
A
#
# COMPACT_ATOMS: atom_id res chain seq x y z
N MET A 1 31.99 28.50 9.09
CA MET A 1 32.24 27.04 9.00
C MET A 1 31.50 26.25 10.10
N GLU A 2 31.14 26.87 11.23
CA GLU A 2 30.37 26.25 12.33
C GLU A 2 28.93 25.85 11.96
N ASN A 3 28.23 26.69 11.18
CA ASN A 3 26.84 26.42 10.78
C ASN A 3 26.70 25.19 9.85
N ILE A 4 27.74 24.86 9.07
CA ILE A 4 27.70 23.74 8.12
C ILE A 4 27.69 22.39 8.87
N ASN A 5 28.38 22.31 10.02
CA ASN A 5 28.36 21.10 10.86
C ASN A 5 27.00 20.88 11.52
N ILE A 6 26.31 21.94 11.94
CA ILE A 6 24.99 21.83 12.59
C ILE A 6 23.94 21.28 11.61
N TYR A 7 23.87 21.78 10.38
CA TYR A 7 22.96 21.24 9.36
C TYR A 7 23.32 19.80 8.95
N THR A 8 24.62 19.46 8.95
CA THR A 8 25.09 18.12 8.60
C THR A 8 24.76 17.11 9.69
N GLU A 9 24.95 17.47 10.97
CA GLU A 9 24.58 16.60 12.10
C GLU A 9 23.07 16.39 12.23
N GLU A 10 22.27 17.43 12.00
CA GLU A 10 20.80 17.33 12.01
C GLU A 10 20.28 16.45 10.85
N ALA A 11 20.85 16.62 9.65
CA ALA A 11 20.51 15.79 8.49
C ALA A 11 20.92 14.33 8.70
N ILE A 12 22.10 14.06 9.26
CA ILE A 12 22.56 12.71 9.58
C ILE A 12 21.66 12.06 10.64
N ARG A 13 21.21 12.80 11.65
CA ARG A 13 20.24 12.33 12.65
C ARG A 13 18.91 11.93 12.02
N LEU A 14 18.35 12.76 11.13
CA LEU A 14 17.10 12.46 10.44
C LEU A 14 17.21 11.23 9.54
N VAL A 15 18.30 11.11 8.79
CA VAL A 15 18.57 9.96 7.91
C VAL A 15 18.78 8.68 8.70
N MET A 16 19.51 8.70 9.82
CA MET A 16 19.67 7.50 10.65
C MET A 16 18.35 7.07 11.32
N MET A 17 17.46 8.02 11.63
CA MET A 17 16.19 7.73 12.29
C MET A 17 15.08 7.27 11.32
N HIS A 18 15.04 7.83 10.10
CA HIS A 18 13.97 7.56 9.10
C HIS A 18 14.43 6.71 7.91
N GLY A 19 15.73 6.66 7.62
CA GLY A 19 16.31 5.88 6.53
C GLY A 19 15.95 4.39 6.58
N PRO A 20 16.08 3.70 7.73
CA PRO A 20 15.67 2.30 7.84
C PRO A 20 14.18 2.07 7.55
N LYS A 21 13.31 3.01 7.97
CA LYS A 21 11.85 2.92 7.71
C LYS A 21 11.53 3.06 6.23
N LEU A 22 12.22 3.95 5.52
CA LEU A 22 12.08 4.10 4.07
C LEU A 22 12.50 2.83 3.33
N VAL A 23 13.62 2.22 3.72
CA VAL A 23 14.06 0.95 3.12
C VAL A 23 13.05 -0.16 3.37
N LEU A 24 12.57 -0.30 4.61
CA LEU A 24 11.53 -1.27 4.95
C LEU A 24 10.24 -1.02 4.17
N ALA A 25 9.83 0.24 4.01
CA ALA A 25 8.64 0.62 3.26
C ALA A 25 8.74 0.20 1.78
N VAL A 26 9.90 0.38 1.15
CA VAL A 26 10.16 -0.07 -0.22
C VAL A 26 10.13 -1.60 -0.33
N VAL A 27 10.75 -2.30 0.61
CA VAL A 27 10.73 -3.78 0.65
C VAL A 27 9.29 -4.28 0.80
N VAL A 28 8.52 -3.72 1.75
CA VAL A 28 7.11 -4.07 1.97
C VAL A 28 6.26 -3.75 0.74
N LEU A 29 6.52 -2.65 0.04
CA LEU A 29 5.81 -2.32 -1.19
C LEU A 29 6.04 -3.37 -2.28
N ILE A 30 7.29 -3.78 -2.51
CA ILE A 30 7.64 -4.78 -3.55
C ILE A 30 7.04 -6.15 -3.22
N VAL A 31 7.24 -6.60 -1.98
CA VAL A 31 6.72 -7.90 -1.50
C VAL A 31 5.19 -7.88 -1.46
N GLY A 32 4.62 -6.79 -0.94
CA GLY A 32 3.19 -6.61 -0.81
C GLY A 32 2.46 -6.57 -2.15
N LEU A 33 3.02 -5.92 -3.18
CA LEU A 33 2.43 -5.90 -4.52
C LEU A 33 2.45 -7.31 -5.14
N SER A 34 3.54 -8.05 -4.94
CA SER A 34 3.65 -9.43 -5.39
C SER A 34 2.62 -10.33 -4.69
N LEU A 35 2.48 -10.16 -3.37
CA LEU A 35 1.51 -10.88 -2.55
C LEU A 35 0.06 -10.54 -2.95
N ALA A 36 -0.26 -9.26 -3.13
CA ALA A 36 -1.60 -8.82 -3.56
C ALA A 36 -1.97 -9.44 -4.91
N ASN A 37 -1.05 -9.42 -5.88
CA ASN A 37 -1.28 -10.04 -7.18
C ASN A 37 -1.47 -11.56 -7.07
N TYR A 38 -0.71 -12.23 -6.20
CA TYR A 38 -0.88 -13.66 -5.93
C TYR A 38 -2.24 -13.97 -5.31
N LEU A 39 -2.65 -13.21 -4.28
CA LEU A 39 -3.97 -13.35 -3.63
C LEU A 39 -5.11 -13.12 -4.61
N THR A 40 -5.03 -12.09 -5.46
CA THR A 40 -6.07 -11.81 -6.46
C THR A 40 -6.19 -12.94 -7.49
N ARG A 41 -5.07 -13.52 -7.93
CA ARG A 41 -5.08 -14.68 -8.84
C ARG A 41 -5.68 -15.92 -8.18
N PHE A 42 -5.30 -16.18 -6.93
CA PHE A 42 -5.85 -17.29 -6.14
C PHE A 42 -7.36 -17.12 -5.93
N PHE A 43 -7.81 -15.92 -5.56
CA PHE A 43 -9.23 -15.60 -5.42
C PHE A 43 -10.00 -15.82 -6.72
N LYS A 44 -9.49 -15.32 -7.85
CA LYS A 44 -10.09 -15.58 -9.18
C LYS A 44 -10.24 -17.07 -9.46
N SER A 45 -9.22 -17.88 -9.15
CA SER A 45 -9.26 -19.33 -9.34
C SER A 45 -10.38 -19.97 -8.51
N ILE A 46 -10.59 -19.53 -7.27
CA ILE A 46 -11.69 -20.00 -6.43
C ILE A 46 -13.05 -19.66 -7.05
N LEU A 47 -13.23 -18.43 -7.54
CA LEU A 47 -14.50 -17.99 -8.13
C LEU A 47 -14.86 -18.82 -9.38
N VAL A 48 -13.87 -19.11 -10.22
CA VAL A 48 -14.04 -19.97 -11.40
C VAL A 48 -14.35 -21.41 -10.99
N ALA A 49 -13.63 -21.95 -10.00
CA ALA A 49 -13.89 -23.31 -9.50
C ALA A 49 -15.31 -23.45 -8.90
N ARG A 50 -15.83 -22.38 -8.29
CA ARG A 50 -17.19 -22.30 -7.75
C ARG A 50 -18.26 -21.96 -8.79
N LYS A 51 -17.89 -21.81 -10.07
CA LYS A 51 -18.82 -21.48 -11.18
C LYS A 51 -19.62 -20.20 -10.92
N ILE A 52 -18.98 -19.20 -10.30
CA ILE A 52 -19.56 -17.86 -10.16
C ILE A 52 -19.78 -17.26 -11.55
N ASP A 53 -20.82 -16.43 -11.69
CA ASP A 53 -21.19 -15.77 -12.94
C ASP A 53 -19.97 -15.09 -13.62
N PRO A 54 -19.82 -15.23 -14.95
CA PRO A 54 -18.68 -14.69 -15.69
C PRO A 54 -18.59 -13.14 -15.66
N THR A 55 -19.69 -12.45 -15.36
CA THR A 55 -19.75 -10.99 -15.18
C THR A 55 -19.34 -10.57 -13.76
N LEU A 56 -19.73 -11.36 -12.75
CA LEU A 56 -19.39 -11.09 -11.35
C LEU A 56 -17.94 -11.43 -11.02
N THR A 57 -17.38 -12.45 -11.68
CA THR A 57 -15.99 -12.88 -11.46
C THR A 57 -14.98 -11.75 -11.66
N PRO A 58 -14.95 -11.03 -12.80
CA PRO A 58 -14.02 -9.91 -12.99
C PRO A 58 -14.34 -8.73 -12.07
N PHE A 59 -15.62 -8.46 -11.76
CA PHE A 59 -16.01 -7.42 -10.82
C PHE A 59 -15.40 -7.65 -9.42
N LEU A 60 -15.64 -8.83 -8.83
CA LEU A 60 -15.11 -9.19 -7.51
C LEU A 60 -13.59 -9.30 -7.49
N THR A 61 -12.99 -9.83 -8.56
CA THR A 61 -11.53 -9.93 -8.69
C THR A 61 -10.89 -8.54 -8.74
N ASN A 62 -11.47 -7.61 -9.50
CA ASN A 62 -10.99 -6.23 -9.59
C ASN A 62 -11.20 -5.47 -8.29
N LEU A 63 -12.36 -5.64 -7.64
CA LEU A 63 -12.64 -5.03 -6.34
C LEU A 63 -11.62 -5.46 -5.29
N LEU A 64 -11.35 -6.77 -5.17
CA LEU A 64 -10.34 -7.28 -4.26
C LEU A 64 -8.94 -6.80 -4.64
N GLY A 65 -8.58 -6.82 -5.93
CA GLY A 65 -7.26 -6.41 -6.41
C GLY A 65 -6.96 -4.94 -6.14
N TRP A 66 -7.89 -4.03 -6.44
CA TRP A 66 -7.75 -2.61 -6.13
C TRP A 66 -7.81 -2.34 -4.63
N GLY A 67 -8.68 -3.02 -3.90
CA GLY A 67 -8.77 -2.91 -2.43
C GLY A 67 -7.46 -3.30 -1.73
N LEU A 68 -6.88 -4.46 -2.06
CA LEU A 68 -5.61 -4.91 -1.49
C LEU A 68 -4.46 -3.95 -1.80
N LYS A 69 -4.39 -3.43 -3.03
CA LYS A 69 -3.35 -2.46 -3.42
C LYS A 69 -3.54 -1.14 -2.68
N ALA A 70 -4.77 -0.62 -2.59
CA ALA A 70 -5.07 0.60 -1.86
C ALA A 70 -4.64 0.49 -0.38
N LEU A 71 -5.01 -0.61 0.28
CA LEU A 71 -4.59 -0.89 1.66
C LEU A 71 -3.06 -0.96 1.79
N LEU A 72 -2.38 -1.64 0.87
CA LEU A 72 -0.92 -1.70 0.85
C LEU A 72 -0.27 -0.31 0.74
N PHE A 73 -0.75 0.53 -0.18
CA PHE A 73 -0.24 1.89 -0.34
C PHE A 73 -0.45 2.74 0.92
N ILE A 74 -1.62 2.62 1.56
CA ILE A 74 -1.92 3.29 2.83
C ILE A 74 -0.96 2.80 3.92
N SER A 75 -0.74 1.49 4.03
CA SER A 75 0.21 0.94 5.02
C SER A 75 1.62 1.45 4.79
N VAL A 76 2.12 1.43 3.55
CA VAL A 76 3.47 1.91 3.20
C VAL A 76 3.60 3.42 3.46
N ALA A 77 2.59 4.22 3.11
CA ALA A 77 2.58 5.65 3.39
C ALA A 77 2.61 5.93 4.91
N SER A 78 1.82 5.19 5.69
CA SER A 78 1.81 5.29 7.16
C SER A 78 3.16 4.90 7.78
N MET A 79 3.85 3.87 7.25
CA MET A 79 5.20 3.48 7.71
C MET A 79 6.24 4.59 7.55
N VAL A 80 6.08 5.43 6.53
CA VAL A 80 6.97 6.58 6.25
C VAL A 80 6.55 7.83 7.04
N GLY A 81 5.45 7.77 7.80
CA GLY A 81 4.96 8.88 8.63
C GLY A 81 3.99 9.81 7.91
N ILE A 82 3.42 9.38 6.78
CA ILE A 82 2.37 10.13 6.09
C ILE A 82 1.03 9.88 6.79
N GLU A 83 0.30 10.95 7.09
CA GLU A 83 -1.06 10.86 7.63
C GLU A 83 -2.05 10.40 6.55
N THR A 84 -2.50 9.15 6.63
CA THR A 84 -3.35 8.54 5.59
C THR A 84 -4.85 8.65 5.85
N THR A 85 -5.28 9.27 6.95
CA THR A 85 -6.69 9.32 7.39
C THR A 85 -7.61 9.91 6.32
N SER A 86 -7.21 11.03 5.71
CA SER A 86 -7.98 11.68 4.64
C SER A 86 -8.12 10.79 3.40
N PHE A 87 -7.10 9.99 3.07
CA PHE A 87 -7.15 9.04 1.96
C PHE A 87 -8.14 7.90 2.26
N ILE A 88 -8.13 7.38 3.48
CA ILE A 88 -9.07 6.33 3.92
C ILE A 88 -10.51 6.85 3.80
N ALA A 89 -10.78 8.08 4.21
CA ALA A 89 -12.11 8.68 4.09
C ALA A 89 -12.58 8.78 2.63
N VAL A 90 -11.71 9.25 1.72
CA VAL A 90 -12.03 9.35 0.29
C VAL A 90 -12.29 7.98 -0.34
N ILE A 91 -11.47 6.97 -0.01
CA ILE A 91 -11.65 5.61 -0.52
C ILE A 91 -12.93 4.98 0.04
N GLY A 92 -13.25 5.24 1.32
CA GLY A 92 -14.50 4.81 1.93
C GLY A 92 -15.73 5.41 1.25
N ALA A 93 -15.68 6.70 0.91
CA ALA A 93 -16.73 7.38 0.15
C ALA A 93 -16.85 6.82 -1.28
N ALA A 94 -15.71 6.57 -1.95
CA ALA A 94 -15.69 5.99 -3.29
C ALA A 94 -16.31 4.58 -3.31
N GLY A 95 -16.02 3.75 -2.31
CA GLY A 95 -16.60 2.41 -2.18
C GLY A 95 -18.10 2.38 -1.93
N LEU A 96 -18.68 3.47 -1.41
CA LEU A 96 -20.14 3.60 -1.22
C LEU A 96 -20.86 4.07 -2.48
N ALA A 97 -20.16 4.81 -3.35
CA ALA A 97 -20.71 5.40 -4.56
C ALA A 97 -20.72 4.45 -5.78
N VAL A 98 -19.89 3.39 -5.73
CA VAL A 98 -19.83 2.31 -6.73
C VAL A 98 -20.88 1.26 -6.42
#